data_AF-L0F812-F1
#
_entry.id   AF-L0F812-F1
#
_cell.length_a   1.000
_cell.length_b   1.000
_cell.length_c   1.000
_cell.angle_alpha   90.00
_cell.angle_beta   90.00
_cell.angle_gamma   90.00
#
_symmetry.space_group_name_H-M   'P 1'
#
loop_
_entity.id
_entity.type
_entity.pdbx_description
1 polymer ?
#
loop_
_entity_poly.entity_id
_entity_poly.type
_entity_poly.pdbx_seq_one_letter_code
_entity_poly.pdbx_strand_id
1 'polypeptide(L)'
;MQKIKIQDAIGAVLMHDMTQIIPGKTKDARFRKGHVVKEEDIPVLLSMGKEHIYVWDQKPGLIHEDEAAERLAKAVAGPGLGFSETKEGKVNLIAEQDGLIYASEEGIYALNSIEHIILATLHNHRPVKKGDKIAGTRVVPLMIEEKVILEAEEITRQFKEPILQIRPLQSKKIGVVTTGSEVYHGRIQDKFGPVLQGKVVEWGSELLGQTFADDNVEMIQERIREHIAQGAEMVLVTGGMSVDPDDLTPTAIKGLGGELVTYGTPVLPGAMLLLAYLDGIPIMGLPGCVMYSRKTVFDLVATRILAGERLTRLEIAKYGHGGLCLECPQCTYPHCSFGK
;
A
#
# COMPACT_ATOMS: atom_id res chain seq x y z
N MET A 1 20.83 -10.14 30.82
CA MET A 1 20.19 -9.33 31.88
C MET A 1 20.46 -9.98 33.22
N GLN A 2 21.11 -9.25 34.12
CA GLN A 2 21.26 -9.70 35.50
C GLN A 2 20.20 -9.01 36.36
N LYS A 3 19.40 -9.80 37.09
CA LYS A 3 18.50 -9.27 38.10
C LYS A 3 19.34 -8.97 39.34
N ILE A 4 19.45 -7.70 39.70
CA ILE A 4 20.12 -7.28 40.93
C ILE A 4 19.10 -6.64 41.87
N LYS A 5 19.35 -6.73 43.18
CA LYS A 5 18.55 -6.00 44.16
C LYS A 5 18.80 -4.52 43.99
N ILE A 6 17.76 -3.71 44.23
CA ILE A 6 17.87 -2.26 44.08
C ILE A 6 18.95 -1.67 44.99
N GLN A 7 19.09 -2.21 46.21
CA GLN A 7 20.12 -1.78 47.16
C GLN A 7 21.55 -1.95 46.62
N ASP A 8 21.75 -2.90 45.72
CA ASP A 8 23.05 -3.20 45.09
C ASP A 8 23.19 -2.53 43.70
N ALA A 9 22.24 -1.67 43.32
CA ALA A 9 22.12 -1.14 41.98
C ALA A 9 22.79 0.22 41.74
N ILE A 10 23.44 0.78 42.75
CA ILE A 10 24.13 2.08 42.62
C ILE A 10 25.21 1.98 41.54
N GLY A 11 25.20 2.93 40.60
CA GLY A 11 26.10 2.97 39.44
C GLY A 11 25.62 2.16 38.24
N ALA A 12 24.52 1.41 38.35
CA ALA A 12 23.98 0.66 37.23
C ALA A 12 23.09 1.54 36.32
N VAL A 13 23.06 1.22 35.03
CA VAL A 13 22.27 1.94 34.03
C VAL A 13 20.91 1.29 33.85
N LEU A 14 19.84 2.07 33.95
CA LEU A 14 18.48 1.61 33.70
C LEU A 14 18.25 1.30 32.21
N MET A 15 17.69 0.14 31.92
CA MET A 15 17.49 -0.33 30.54
C MET A 15 16.14 0.04 29.92
N HIS A 16 15.18 0.53 30.71
CA HIS A 16 13.88 0.99 30.21
C HIS A 16 13.36 2.10 31.12
N ASP A 17 12.40 2.87 30.60
CA ASP A 17 11.72 3.91 31.38
C ASP A 17 10.97 3.30 32.56
N MET A 18 11.20 3.83 33.75
CA MET A 18 10.46 3.45 34.95
C MET A 18 9.34 4.45 35.21
N THR A 19 8.16 4.09 34.75
CA THR A 19 6.94 4.88 34.92
C THR A 19 6.49 4.86 36.38
N GLN A 20 6.34 6.05 36.96
CA GLN A 20 5.70 6.21 38.27
C GLN A 20 4.24 6.59 38.07
N ILE A 21 3.35 5.84 38.69
CA ILE A 21 1.90 6.08 38.64
C ILE A 21 1.46 6.57 40.02
N ILE A 22 1.07 7.83 40.11
CA ILE A 22 0.42 8.41 41.29
C ILE A 22 -1.01 8.73 40.90
N PRO A 23 -2.02 7.96 41.38
CA PRO A 23 -3.42 8.17 41.02
C PRO A 23 -3.86 9.63 41.22
N GLY A 24 -4.44 10.23 40.17
CA GLY A 24 -4.91 11.61 40.18
C GLY A 24 -3.84 12.70 40.09
N LYS A 25 -2.55 12.35 39.94
CA LYS A 25 -1.45 13.34 39.83
C LYS A 25 -0.55 13.14 38.61
N THR A 26 0.01 11.94 38.42
CA THR A 26 1.05 11.75 37.38
C THR A 26 1.08 10.32 36.87
N LYS A 27 1.25 10.15 35.55
CA LYS A 27 1.57 8.88 34.87
C LYS A 27 2.62 9.16 33.80
N ASP A 28 3.87 9.25 34.21
CA ASP A 28 5.01 9.53 33.34
C ASP A 28 6.28 8.80 33.81
N ALA A 29 7.30 8.73 32.96
CA ALA A 29 8.60 8.15 33.26
C ALA A 29 9.31 8.98 34.34
N ARG A 30 9.43 8.43 35.56
CA ARG A 30 10.16 9.08 36.66
C ARG A 30 11.66 8.97 36.45
N PHE A 31 12.10 7.81 35.96
CA PHE A 31 13.46 7.58 35.50
C PHE A 31 13.40 7.15 34.04
N ARG A 32 14.25 7.76 33.22
CA ARG A 32 14.35 7.42 31.80
C ARG A 32 15.43 6.38 31.57
N LYS A 33 15.30 5.62 30.49
CA LYS A 33 16.36 4.74 29.98
C LYS A 33 17.69 5.49 29.87
N GLY A 34 18.78 4.85 30.28
CA GLY A 34 20.11 5.45 30.31
C GLY A 34 20.45 6.17 31.62
N HIS A 35 19.48 6.33 32.54
CA HIS A 35 19.73 6.89 33.87
C HIS A 35 20.66 5.98 34.68
N VAL A 36 21.71 6.55 35.24
CA VAL A 36 22.62 5.88 36.18
C VAL A 36 22.03 5.99 37.57
N VAL A 37 21.73 4.85 38.19
CA VAL A 37 21.12 4.78 39.52
C VAL A 37 22.08 5.36 40.56
N LYS A 38 21.60 6.35 41.30
CA LYS A 38 22.28 6.98 42.43
C LYS A 38 21.69 6.50 43.75
N GLU A 39 22.41 6.76 44.84
CA GLU A 39 21.94 6.42 46.19
C GLU A 39 20.59 7.09 46.54
N GLU A 40 20.38 8.32 46.07
CA GLU A 40 19.11 9.07 46.23
C GLU A 40 17.92 8.46 45.48
N ASP A 41 18.16 7.63 44.46
CA ASP A 41 17.10 7.00 43.67
C ASP A 41 16.54 5.76 44.35
N ILE A 42 17.29 5.14 45.28
CA ILE A 42 16.95 3.88 45.94
C ILE A 42 15.59 3.97 46.67
N PRO A 43 15.32 4.98 47.53
CA PRO A 43 14.03 5.09 48.21
C PRO A 43 12.87 5.33 47.22
N VAL A 44 13.14 6.06 46.13
CA VAL A 44 12.12 6.37 45.10
C VAL A 44 11.76 5.11 44.33
N LEU A 45 12.76 4.34 43.88
CA LEU A 45 12.56 3.07 43.18
C LEU A 45 11.82 2.04 44.05
N LEU A 46 12.16 1.95 45.35
CA LEU A 46 11.42 1.11 46.31
C LEU A 46 9.97 1.59 46.49
N SER A 47 9.74 2.91 46.58
CA SER A 47 8.38 3.48 46.67
C SER A 47 7.54 3.22 45.42
N MET A 48 8.19 2.99 44.27
CA MET A 48 7.56 2.59 43.01
C MET A 48 7.28 1.07 42.95
N GLY A 49 7.52 0.33 44.04
CA GLY A 49 7.29 -1.12 44.13
C GLY A 49 8.36 -1.95 43.43
N LYS A 50 9.55 -1.39 43.19
CA LYS A 50 10.67 -2.13 42.59
C LYS A 50 11.59 -2.61 43.69
N GLU A 51 11.70 -3.92 43.84
CA GLU A 51 12.68 -4.58 44.74
C GLU A 51 13.98 -4.94 44.01
N HIS A 52 13.89 -5.09 42.69
CA HIS A 52 14.98 -5.47 41.82
C HIS A 52 14.94 -4.65 40.55
N ILE A 53 16.11 -4.39 39.99
CA ILE A 53 16.24 -3.89 38.62
C ILE A 53 17.03 -4.88 37.79
N TYR A 54 16.83 -4.80 36.49
CA TYR A 54 17.61 -5.54 35.54
C TYR A 54 18.69 -4.63 35.01
N VAL A 55 19.93 -5.01 35.23
CA VAL A 55 21.11 -4.25 34.79
C VAL A 55 21.75 -4.92 33.60
N TRP A 56 22.41 -4.08 32.83
CA TRP A 56 23.10 -4.46 31.63
C TRP A 56 24.25 -5.42 31.97
N ASP A 57 24.13 -6.66 31.50
CA ASP A 57 25.22 -7.62 31.44
C ASP A 57 25.66 -7.60 29.97
N GLN A 58 26.85 -7.03 29.68
CA GLN A 58 27.46 -7.02 28.34
C GLN A 58 27.82 -8.46 27.95
N LYS A 59 26.83 -9.32 27.72
CA LYS A 59 27.07 -10.58 27.02
C LYS A 59 27.30 -10.21 25.55
N PRO A 60 28.48 -10.52 24.98
CA PRO A 60 28.73 -10.30 23.56
C PRO A 60 27.62 -10.96 22.72
N GLY A 61 27.08 -10.23 21.74
CA GLY A 61 26.06 -10.74 20.81
C GLY A 61 24.59 -10.47 21.18
N LEU A 62 24.30 -9.73 22.26
CA LEU A 62 22.96 -9.20 22.54
C LEU A 62 22.90 -7.70 22.23
N ILE A 63 21.83 -7.26 21.58
CA ILE A 63 21.53 -5.86 21.30
C ILE A 63 20.21 -5.42 21.92
N HIS A 64 20.05 -4.11 22.11
CA HIS A 64 18.85 -3.51 22.69
C HIS A 64 17.69 -3.50 21.68
N GLU A 65 16.44 -3.66 22.14
CA GLU A 65 15.24 -3.68 21.29
C GLU A 65 15.13 -2.48 20.33
N ASP A 66 15.44 -1.26 20.79
CA ASP A 66 15.41 -0.07 19.93
C ASP A 66 16.40 -0.15 18.78
N GLU A 67 17.64 -0.58 19.03
CA GLU A 67 18.65 -0.75 17.98
C GLU A 67 18.19 -1.83 16.97
N ALA A 68 17.66 -2.94 17.49
CA ALA A 68 17.13 -4.03 16.69
C ALA A 68 15.94 -3.58 15.82
N ALA A 69 15.03 -2.79 16.38
CA ALA A 69 13.85 -2.27 15.69
C ALA A 69 14.22 -1.26 14.58
N GLU A 70 15.21 -0.41 14.81
CA GLU A 70 15.75 0.51 13.82
C GLU A 70 16.42 -0.22 12.65
N ARG A 71 17.24 -1.22 12.96
CA ARG A 71 17.89 -2.05 11.94
C ARG A 71 16.86 -2.80 11.11
N LEU A 72 15.88 -3.42 11.75
CA LEU A 72 14.78 -4.09 11.07
C LEU A 72 13.97 -3.13 10.20
N ALA A 73 13.64 -1.93 10.70
CA ALA A 73 12.92 -0.92 9.92
C ALA A 73 13.69 -0.50 8.66
N LYS A 74 15.00 -0.29 8.78
CA LYS A 74 15.88 0.03 7.64
C LYS A 74 15.98 -1.13 6.65
N ALA A 75 16.04 -2.37 7.12
CA ALA A 75 16.15 -3.55 6.28
C ALA A 75 14.92 -3.77 5.39
N VAL A 76 13.72 -3.49 5.92
CA VAL A 76 12.47 -3.72 5.18
C VAL A 76 12.07 -2.54 4.27
N ALA A 77 12.57 -1.34 4.56
CA ALA A 77 12.16 -0.12 3.88
C ALA A 77 12.89 0.11 2.56
N GLY A 78 12.13 0.45 1.53
CA GLY A 78 12.58 0.92 0.24
C GLY A 78 12.20 2.38 -0.02
N PRO A 79 12.26 2.81 -1.29
CA PRO A 79 11.97 4.19 -1.69
C PRO A 79 10.59 4.69 -1.23
N GLY A 80 10.54 5.97 -0.85
CA GLY A 80 9.31 6.67 -0.44
C GLY A 80 8.89 6.43 1.01
N LEU A 81 9.72 5.79 1.82
CA LEU A 81 9.46 5.51 3.23
C LEU A 81 10.43 6.25 4.15
N GLY A 82 9.88 6.83 5.20
CA GLY A 82 10.59 7.42 6.33
C GLY A 82 10.23 6.68 7.62
N PHE A 83 10.83 7.11 8.74
CA PHE A 83 10.70 6.45 10.02
C PHE A 83 10.23 7.41 11.13
N SER A 84 9.43 6.92 12.06
CA SER A 84 9.22 7.60 13.33
C SER A 84 10.45 7.47 14.24
N GLU A 85 10.50 8.25 15.31
CA GLU A 85 11.40 7.95 16.43
C GLU A 85 11.12 6.54 16.98
N THR A 86 12.18 5.90 17.44
CA THR A 86 12.14 4.58 18.08
C THR A 86 11.67 4.71 19.52
N LYS A 87 10.69 3.92 19.93
CA LYS A 87 10.20 3.90 21.31
C LYS A 87 9.71 2.50 21.68
N GLU A 88 10.22 1.97 22.80
CA GLU A 88 9.84 0.65 23.33
C GLU A 88 10.00 -0.47 22.28
N GLY A 89 11.14 -0.47 21.59
CA GLY A 89 11.47 -1.46 20.57
C GLY A 89 10.59 -1.38 19.33
N LYS A 90 9.89 -0.25 19.10
CA LYS A 90 8.98 -0.06 17.97
C LYS A 90 9.40 1.11 17.10
N VAL A 91 9.37 0.90 15.79
CA VAL A 91 9.53 1.93 14.75
C VAL A 91 8.32 1.88 13.82
N ASN A 92 7.72 3.02 13.52
CA ASN A 92 6.69 3.10 12.48
C ASN A 92 7.32 3.56 11.17
N LEU A 93 6.90 2.96 10.07
CA LEU A 93 7.23 3.42 8.73
C LEU A 93 6.14 4.37 8.25
N ILE A 94 6.56 5.50 7.71
CA ILE A 94 5.71 6.63 7.32
C ILE A 94 5.91 6.91 5.84
N ALA A 95 4.82 7.19 5.12
CA ALA A 95 4.88 7.61 3.73
C ALA A 95 5.53 8.99 3.58
N GLU A 96 6.60 9.10 2.80
CA GLU A 96 7.23 10.40 2.51
C GLU A 96 6.62 11.11 1.29
N GLN A 97 5.80 10.38 0.53
CA GLN A 97 5.14 10.85 -0.68
C GLN A 97 3.79 10.14 -0.86
N ASP A 98 2.94 10.75 -1.70
CA ASP A 98 1.71 10.12 -2.16
C ASP A 98 2.03 8.96 -3.13
N GLY A 99 1.21 7.91 -3.11
CA GLY A 99 1.38 6.79 -4.03
C GLY A 99 0.62 5.54 -3.62
N LEU A 100 1.05 4.39 -4.16
CA LEU A 100 0.61 3.06 -3.73
C LEU A 100 1.68 2.41 -2.87
N ILE A 101 1.27 1.79 -1.77
CA ILE A 101 2.15 0.87 -1.03
C ILE A 101 2.36 -0.40 -1.85
N TYR A 102 3.62 -0.79 -1.99
CA TYR A 102 4.03 -2.09 -2.48
C TYR A 102 4.63 -2.87 -1.31
N ALA A 103 3.98 -3.98 -0.96
CA ALA A 103 4.32 -4.80 0.19
C ALA A 103 4.48 -6.26 -0.23
N SER A 104 5.67 -6.81 -0.06
CA SER A 104 5.97 -8.21 -0.37
C SER A 104 5.34 -9.14 0.67
N GLU A 105 4.23 -9.80 0.33
CA GLU A 105 3.58 -10.77 1.23
C GLU A 105 4.55 -11.88 1.65
N GLU A 106 5.29 -12.45 0.71
CA GLU A 106 6.28 -13.50 0.98
C GLU A 106 7.37 -13.02 1.93
N GLY A 107 7.87 -11.79 1.74
CA GLY A 107 8.88 -11.21 2.62
C GLY A 107 8.34 -10.89 4.01
N ILE A 108 7.11 -10.39 4.09
CA ILE A 108 6.42 -10.16 5.37
C ILE A 108 6.23 -11.48 6.12
N TYR A 109 5.84 -12.55 5.45
CA TYR A 109 5.68 -13.87 6.06
C TYR A 109 7.02 -14.47 6.51
N ALA A 110 8.06 -14.36 5.68
CA ALA A 110 9.39 -14.85 6.02
C ALA A 110 9.95 -14.14 7.27
N LEU A 111 9.82 -12.81 7.35
CA LEU A 111 10.27 -12.03 8.50
C LEU A 111 9.48 -12.32 9.77
N ASN A 112 8.15 -12.41 9.69
CA ASN A 112 7.32 -12.74 10.86
C ASN A 112 7.42 -14.21 11.28
N SER A 113 8.08 -15.05 10.49
CA SER A 113 8.39 -16.44 10.87
C SER A 113 9.66 -16.55 11.72
N ILE A 114 10.48 -15.49 11.79
CA ILE A 114 11.59 -15.38 12.73
C ILE A 114 11.04 -15.07 14.12
N GLU A 115 11.48 -15.82 15.12
CA GLU A 115 11.07 -15.59 16.51
C GLU A 115 11.41 -14.16 16.96
N HIS A 116 10.52 -13.56 17.75
CA HIS A 116 10.64 -12.20 18.32
C HIS A 116 10.53 -11.04 17.33
N ILE A 117 10.48 -11.29 16.02
CA ILE A 117 10.26 -10.25 15.01
C ILE A 117 8.76 -10.01 14.82
N ILE A 118 8.38 -8.74 14.78
CA ILE A 118 7.04 -8.30 14.41
C ILE A 118 7.17 -7.29 13.29
N LEU A 119 6.50 -7.57 12.16
CA LEU A 119 6.26 -6.61 11.08
C LEU A 119 4.78 -6.63 10.73
N ALA A 120 4.09 -5.53 10.99
CA ALA A 120 2.69 -5.34 10.62
C ALA A 120 2.54 -4.20 9.62
N THR A 121 1.77 -4.41 8.56
CA THR A 121 1.67 -3.49 7.41
C THR A 121 0.22 -3.21 7.05
N LEU A 122 -0.02 -2.12 6.32
CA LEU A 122 -1.23 -1.99 5.51
C LEU A 122 -1.22 -3.03 4.38
N HIS A 123 -2.40 -3.29 3.81
CA HIS A 123 -2.54 -4.17 2.64
C HIS A 123 -1.76 -3.62 1.43
N ASN A 124 -1.24 -4.54 0.62
CA ASN A 124 -0.55 -4.23 -0.62
C ASN A 124 -1.46 -3.46 -1.61
N HIS A 125 -0.88 -2.66 -2.49
CA HIS A 125 -1.54 -1.83 -3.50
C HIS A 125 -2.56 -0.80 -2.96
N ARG A 126 -2.53 -0.52 -1.66
CA ARG A 126 -3.36 0.51 -1.04
C ARG A 126 -2.84 1.91 -1.36
N PRO A 127 -3.70 2.87 -1.77
CA PRO A 127 -3.30 4.26 -1.89
C PRO A 127 -3.03 4.89 -0.53
N VAL A 128 -1.96 5.67 -0.45
CA VAL A 128 -1.48 6.35 0.76
C VAL A 128 -1.10 7.80 0.43
N LYS A 129 -1.19 8.66 1.44
CA LYS A 129 -0.77 10.05 1.39
C LYS A 129 0.50 10.26 2.20
N LYS A 130 1.28 11.27 1.81
CA LYS A 130 2.44 11.72 2.60
C LYS A 130 2.02 11.94 4.06
N GLY A 131 2.77 11.35 4.98
CA GLY A 131 2.50 11.39 6.42
C GLY A 131 1.70 10.19 6.95
N ASP A 132 1.11 9.36 6.08
CA ASP A 132 0.40 8.15 6.51
C ASP A 132 1.36 7.15 7.15
N LYS A 133 0.92 6.51 8.25
CA LYS A 133 1.60 5.36 8.84
C LYS A 133 1.26 4.11 8.04
N ILE A 134 2.25 3.49 7.40
CA ILE A 134 2.05 2.36 6.48
C ILE A 134 2.43 1.01 7.08
N ALA A 135 3.37 0.99 8.02
CA ALA A 135 3.79 -0.23 8.72
C ALA A 135 4.38 0.09 10.09
N GLY A 136 4.58 -0.94 10.89
CA GLY A 136 5.34 -0.86 12.13
C GLY A 136 6.14 -2.14 12.36
N THR A 137 7.42 -1.96 12.71
CA THR A 137 8.30 -3.04 13.16
C THR A 137 8.44 -2.99 14.66
N ARG A 138 8.58 -4.17 15.28
CA ARG A 138 8.91 -4.31 16.70
C ARG A 138 9.72 -5.57 16.97
N VAL A 139 10.57 -5.49 17.98
CA VAL A 139 11.19 -6.66 18.61
C VAL A 139 10.53 -6.90 19.97
N VAL A 140 10.22 -8.17 20.28
CA VAL A 140 9.47 -8.54 21.50
C VAL A 140 10.28 -8.43 22.80
N PRO A 141 11.48 -9.04 22.91
CA PRO A 141 12.29 -8.94 24.11
C PRO A 141 13.07 -7.62 24.15
N LEU A 142 13.29 -7.11 25.37
CA LEU A 142 14.11 -5.92 25.62
C LEU A 142 15.56 -6.06 25.09
N MET A 143 16.04 -7.30 25.07
CA MET A 143 17.36 -7.69 24.58
C MET A 143 17.21 -8.87 23.63
N ILE A 144 17.78 -8.77 22.44
CA ILE A 144 17.70 -9.81 21.40
C ILE A 144 19.10 -10.21 20.95
N GLU A 145 19.27 -11.48 20.58
CA GLU A 145 20.50 -11.93 19.94
C GLU A 145 20.67 -11.25 18.58
N GLU A 146 21.82 -10.61 18.36
CA GLU A 146 22.10 -9.86 17.14
C GLU A 146 21.96 -10.72 15.88
N LYS A 147 22.27 -12.03 16.00
CA LYS A 147 22.12 -13.01 14.92
C LYS A 147 20.70 -13.05 14.34
N VAL A 148 19.67 -12.78 15.16
CA VAL A 148 18.27 -12.77 14.72
C VAL A 148 17.99 -11.59 13.78
N ILE A 149 18.59 -10.43 14.07
CA ILE A 149 18.47 -9.25 13.21
C ILE A 149 19.33 -9.40 11.95
N LEU A 150 20.51 -10.00 12.06
CA LEU A 150 21.34 -10.33 10.89
C LEU A 150 20.63 -11.32 9.95
N GLU A 151 19.92 -12.31 10.48
CA GLU A 151 19.09 -13.24 9.72
C GLU A 151 17.96 -12.50 8.99
N ALA A 152 17.24 -11.61 9.69
CA ALA A 152 16.19 -10.79 9.09
C ALA A 152 16.74 -9.91 7.95
N GLU A 153 17.87 -9.25 8.16
CA GLU A 153 18.56 -8.46 7.15
C GLU A 153 18.96 -9.33 5.94
N GLU A 154 19.43 -10.57 6.16
CA GLU A 154 19.76 -11.49 5.07
C GLU A 154 18.53 -11.91 4.27
N ILE A 155 17.41 -12.24 4.93
CA ILE A 155 16.15 -12.54 4.25
C ILE A 155 15.74 -11.36 3.35
N THR A 156 15.80 -10.12 3.85
CA THR A 156 15.42 -8.95 3.04
C THR A 156 16.28 -8.80 1.78
N ARG A 157 17.58 -9.15 1.84
CA ARG A 157 18.51 -9.10 0.71
C ARG A 157 18.21 -10.14 -0.38
N GLN A 158 17.47 -11.20 -0.07
CA GLN A 158 17.09 -12.23 -1.05
C GLN A 158 15.97 -11.75 -1.99
N PHE A 159 15.22 -10.72 -1.61
CA PHE A 159 14.16 -10.17 -2.44
C PHE A 159 14.73 -9.19 -3.46
N LYS A 160 14.27 -9.32 -4.72
CA LYS A 160 14.68 -8.43 -5.82
C LYS A 160 14.26 -6.97 -5.58
N GLU A 161 13.10 -6.78 -4.95
CA GLU A 161 12.55 -5.47 -4.59
C GLU A 161 12.54 -5.35 -3.07
N PRO A 162 12.60 -4.13 -2.51
CA PRO A 162 12.42 -3.91 -1.08
C PRO A 162 11.11 -4.52 -0.57
N ILE A 163 11.08 -4.96 0.69
CA ILE A 163 9.89 -5.56 1.29
C ILE A 163 8.72 -4.58 1.29
N LEU A 164 9.01 -3.30 1.58
CA LEU A 164 8.05 -2.21 1.58
C LEU A 164 8.59 -1.06 0.74
N GLN A 165 7.76 -0.48 -0.11
CA GLN A 165 8.08 0.79 -0.79
C GLN A 165 6.80 1.53 -1.18
N ILE A 166 6.93 2.82 -1.49
CA ILE A 166 5.83 3.61 -2.04
C ILE A 166 6.18 4.02 -3.46
N ARG A 167 5.35 3.59 -4.40
CA ARG A 167 5.47 3.98 -5.81
C ARG A 167 4.47 5.09 -6.10
N PRO A 168 4.93 6.30 -6.49
CA PRO A 168 4.04 7.39 -6.85
C PRO A 168 3.34 7.07 -8.17
N LEU A 169 2.17 7.67 -8.39
CA LEU A 169 1.51 7.58 -9.69
C LEU A 169 2.26 8.45 -10.71
N GLN A 170 2.57 7.88 -11.87
CA GLN A 170 3.14 8.60 -12.99
C GLN A 170 2.02 9.36 -13.71
N SER A 171 2.24 10.64 -13.98
CA SER A 171 1.37 11.40 -14.89
C SER A 171 1.45 10.78 -16.28
N LYS A 172 0.31 10.37 -16.82
CA LYS A 172 0.18 9.81 -18.17
C LYS A 172 -0.75 10.64 -19.04
N LYS A 173 -0.51 10.60 -20.34
CA LYS A 173 -1.46 11.11 -21.34
C LYS A 173 -2.53 10.06 -21.64
N ILE A 174 -3.79 10.36 -21.36
CA ILE A 174 -4.91 9.41 -21.43
C ILE A 174 -5.90 9.86 -22.50
N GLY A 175 -6.22 8.97 -23.44
CA GLY A 175 -7.31 9.15 -24.41
C GLY A 175 -8.59 8.45 -23.95
N VAL A 176 -9.75 8.99 -24.31
CA VAL A 176 -11.06 8.39 -24.01
C VAL A 176 -11.86 8.20 -25.29
N VAL A 177 -12.36 6.98 -25.49
CA VAL A 177 -13.31 6.65 -26.56
C VAL A 177 -14.64 6.27 -25.91
N THR A 178 -15.68 7.05 -26.19
CA THR A 178 -17.05 6.74 -25.74
C THR A 178 -17.83 6.14 -26.89
N THR A 179 -18.33 4.93 -26.69
CA THR A 179 -19.11 4.18 -27.67
C THR A 179 -20.60 4.22 -27.30
N GLY A 180 -21.45 3.94 -28.27
CA GLY A 180 -22.89 3.87 -28.11
C GLY A 180 -23.61 4.74 -29.14
N SER A 181 -24.42 4.11 -29.97
CA SER A 181 -25.18 4.76 -31.05
C SER A 181 -26.01 5.95 -30.56
N GLU A 182 -26.59 5.84 -29.36
CA GLU A 182 -27.40 6.87 -28.72
C GLU A 182 -26.60 8.12 -28.32
N VAL A 183 -25.34 7.96 -27.91
CA VAL A 183 -24.46 9.08 -27.58
C VAL A 183 -23.87 9.67 -28.86
N TYR A 184 -23.41 8.82 -29.78
CA TYR A 184 -22.82 9.23 -31.06
C TYR A 184 -23.77 10.08 -31.90
N HIS A 185 -25.05 9.71 -31.98
CA HIS A 185 -26.08 10.48 -32.68
C HIS A 185 -26.72 11.61 -31.85
N GLY A 186 -26.23 11.85 -30.63
CA GLY A 186 -26.73 12.93 -29.76
C GLY A 186 -28.15 12.72 -29.25
N ARG A 187 -28.65 11.47 -29.20
CA ARG A 187 -29.96 11.13 -28.65
C ARG A 187 -29.98 11.28 -27.14
N ILE A 188 -28.85 11.01 -26.49
CA ILE A 188 -28.61 11.28 -25.07
C ILE A 188 -27.27 12.00 -24.88
N GLN A 189 -27.12 12.64 -23.72
CA GLN A 189 -25.87 13.24 -23.31
C GLN A 189 -24.93 12.21 -22.69
N ASP A 190 -23.64 12.29 -23.02
CA ASP A 190 -22.60 11.49 -22.38
C ASP A 190 -22.47 11.82 -20.87
N LYS A 191 -22.35 10.76 -20.07
CA LYS A 191 -22.11 10.83 -18.63
C LYS A 191 -20.80 10.17 -18.21
N PHE A 192 -20.14 9.40 -19.08
CA PHE A 192 -18.86 8.77 -18.76
C PHE A 192 -17.72 9.78 -18.82
N GLY A 193 -17.67 10.63 -19.85
CA GLY A 193 -16.60 11.61 -20.08
C GLY A 193 -16.28 12.44 -18.84
N PRO A 194 -17.25 13.12 -18.21
CA PRO A 194 -17.02 13.90 -16.99
C PRO A 194 -16.48 13.07 -15.82
N VAL A 195 -16.96 11.82 -15.65
CA VAL A 195 -16.51 10.93 -14.57
C VAL A 195 -15.07 10.47 -14.81
N LEU A 196 -14.74 10.09 -16.05
CA LEU A 196 -13.39 9.68 -16.42
C LEU A 196 -12.41 10.85 -16.33
N GLN A 197 -12.78 12.04 -16.80
CA GLN A 197 -11.98 13.25 -16.67
C GLN A 197 -11.66 13.54 -15.20
N GLY A 198 -12.65 13.44 -14.30
CA GLY A 198 -12.44 13.61 -12.86
C GLY A 198 -11.41 12.63 -12.29
N LYS A 199 -11.49 11.35 -12.65
CA LYS A 199 -10.53 10.31 -12.22
C LYS A 199 -9.13 10.54 -12.77
N VAL A 200 -9.01 10.88 -14.06
CA VAL A 200 -7.72 11.19 -14.71
C VAL A 200 -7.01 12.35 -13.99
N VAL A 201 -7.75 13.41 -13.68
CA VAL A 201 -7.23 14.57 -12.92
C VAL A 201 -6.87 14.19 -11.48
N GLU A 202 -7.69 13.39 -10.79
CA GLU A 202 -7.41 12.89 -9.44
C GLU A 202 -6.08 12.11 -9.37
N TRP A 203 -5.74 11.39 -10.44
CA TRP A 203 -4.47 10.67 -10.56
C TRP A 203 -3.29 11.52 -11.02
N GLY A 204 -3.49 12.83 -11.22
CA GLY A 204 -2.45 13.73 -11.71
C GLY A 204 -2.03 13.45 -13.15
N SER A 205 -2.91 12.84 -13.95
CA SER A 205 -2.70 12.55 -15.37
C SER A 205 -3.39 13.57 -16.27
N GLU A 206 -2.99 13.60 -17.55
CA GLU A 206 -3.51 14.52 -18.56
C GLU A 206 -4.54 13.81 -19.44
N LEU A 207 -5.74 14.39 -19.59
CA LEU A 207 -6.71 13.93 -20.57
C LEU A 207 -6.39 14.58 -21.93
N LEU A 208 -5.93 13.79 -22.89
CA LEU A 208 -5.67 14.26 -24.26
C LEU A 208 -6.94 14.73 -24.97
N GLY A 209 -8.04 14.04 -24.70
CA GLY A 209 -9.33 14.33 -25.27
C GLY A 209 -10.25 13.13 -25.19
N GLN A 210 -11.49 13.38 -25.61
CA GLN A 210 -12.53 12.37 -25.73
C GLN A 210 -13.04 12.36 -27.16
N THR A 211 -13.13 11.17 -27.75
CA THR A 211 -13.76 10.94 -29.04
C THR A 211 -14.99 10.04 -28.87
N PHE A 212 -15.90 10.11 -29.83
CA PHE A 212 -17.10 9.29 -29.86
C PHE A 212 -17.04 8.32 -31.04
N ALA A 213 -17.51 7.10 -30.81
CA ALA A 213 -17.67 6.08 -31.84
C ALA A 213 -19.09 5.52 -31.80
N ASP A 214 -19.63 5.22 -32.97
CA ASP A 214 -20.85 4.43 -33.10
C ASP A 214 -20.58 2.98 -32.66
N ASP A 215 -21.62 2.15 -32.55
CA ASP A 215 -21.48 0.70 -32.32
C ASP A 215 -20.99 0.00 -33.60
N ASN A 216 -19.74 0.30 -33.97
CA ASN A 216 -19.04 -0.22 -35.12
C ASN A 216 -17.59 -0.55 -34.74
N VAL A 217 -17.19 -1.80 -34.99
CA VAL A 217 -15.87 -2.33 -34.62
C VAL A 217 -14.75 -1.50 -35.22
N GLU A 218 -14.82 -1.20 -36.52
CA GLU A 218 -13.77 -0.51 -37.25
C GLU A 218 -13.58 0.92 -36.74
N MET A 219 -14.69 1.64 -36.49
CA MET A 219 -14.67 3.01 -35.97
C MET A 219 -14.10 3.05 -34.55
N ILE A 220 -14.50 2.13 -33.66
CA ILE A 220 -13.95 2.06 -32.30
C ILE A 220 -12.43 1.85 -32.36
N GLN A 221 -11.97 0.93 -33.23
CA GLN A 221 -10.54 0.68 -33.40
C GLN A 221 -9.79 1.88 -33.99
N GLU A 222 -10.39 2.59 -34.94
CA GLU A 222 -9.84 3.82 -35.52
C GLU A 222 -9.63 4.88 -34.42
N ARG A 223 -10.65 5.17 -33.60
CA ARG A 223 -10.55 6.13 -32.49
C ARG A 223 -9.47 5.78 -31.47
N ILE A 224 -9.31 4.49 -31.16
CA ILE A 224 -8.24 4.03 -30.27
C ILE A 224 -6.87 4.32 -30.89
N ARG A 225 -6.68 3.98 -32.18
CA ARG A 225 -5.41 4.24 -32.89
C ARG A 225 -5.13 5.73 -33.06
N GLU A 226 -6.14 6.56 -33.28
CA GLU A 226 -6.00 8.02 -33.34
C GLU A 226 -5.44 8.58 -32.03
N HIS A 227 -5.97 8.17 -30.87
CA HIS A 227 -5.43 8.61 -29.58
C HIS A 227 -3.99 8.15 -29.36
N ILE A 228 -3.66 6.90 -29.74
CA ILE A 228 -2.29 6.40 -29.68
C ILE A 228 -1.35 7.24 -30.57
N ALA A 229 -1.79 7.55 -31.80
CA ALA A 229 -1.03 8.40 -32.72
C ALA A 229 -0.84 9.84 -32.20
N GLN A 230 -1.77 10.35 -31.38
CA GLN A 230 -1.65 11.62 -30.67
C GLN A 230 -0.73 11.55 -29.44
N GLY A 231 -0.18 10.38 -29.12
CA GLY A 231 0.73 10.16 -27.99
C GLY A 231 0.04 9.76 -26.70
N ALA A 232 -1.14 9.13 -26.77
CA ALA A 232 -1.75 8.51 -25.60
C ALA A 232 -0.87 7.37 -25.06
N GLU A 233 -0.61 7.41 -23.76
CA GLU A 233 0.08 6.35 -23.02
C GLU A 233 -0.89 5.38 -22.34
N MET A 234 -2.19 5.67 -22.41
CA MET A 234 -3.30 4.80 -22.00
C MET A 234 -4.56 5.22 -22.77
N VAL A 235 -5.39 4.26 -23.17
CA VAL A 235 -6.69 4.54 -23.78
C VAL A 235 -7.80 3.87 -22.98
N LEU A 236 -8.79 4.66 -22.58
CA LEU A 236 -9.99 4.20 -21.90
C LEU A 236 -11.13 4.13 -22.92
N VAL A 237 -11.83 3.01 -22.98
CA VAL A 237 -12.96 2.81 -23.87
C VAL A 237 -14.17 2.47 -23.02
N THR A 238 -15.29 3.16 -23.23
CA THR A 238 -16.48 3.03 -22.40
C THR A 238 -17.74 3.01 -23.24
N GLY A 239 -18.80 2.37 -22.74
CA GLY A 239 -19.96 1.99 -23.54
C GLY A 239 -19.77 0.62 -24.19
N GLY A 240 -20.88 -0.08 -24.46
CA GLY A 240 -20.89 -1.34 -25.20
C GLY A 240 -20.01 -2.46 -24.62
N MET A 241 -19.95 -2.61 -23.28
CA MET A 241 -19.02 -3.51 -22.56
C MET A 241 -19.65 -4.79 -21.97
N SER A 242 -20.95 -4.99 -22.16
CA SER A 242 -21.75 -6.12 -21.69
C SER A 242 -21.51 -7.38 -22.56
N VAL A 243 -22.35 -8.39 -22.35
CA VAL A 243 -22.44 -9.60 -23.17
C VAL A 243 -23.47 -9.49 -24.30
N ASP A 244 -24.09 -8.32 -24.44
CA ASP A 244 -25.09 -8.08 -25.47
C ASP A 244 -24.47 -8.17 -26.87
N PRO A 245 -25.15 -8.77 -27.88
CA PRO A 245 -24.57 -8.91 -29.22
C PRO A 245 -24.20 -7.59 -29.89
N ASP A 246 -24.90 -6.51 -29.51
CA ASP A 246 -24.68 -5.16 -30.01
C ASP A 246 -23.54 -4.44 -29.27
N ASP A 247 -23.00 -5.03 -28.20
CA ASP A 247 -21.90 -4.47 -27.41
C ASP A 247 -20.55 -4.81 -28.07
N LEU A 248 -20.14 -3.93 -29.00
CA LEU A 248 -18.99 -4.18 -29.87
C LEU A 248 -17.64 -3.77 -29.26
N THR A 249 -17.59 -3.08 -28.11
CA THR A 249 -16.35 -2.60 -27.51
C THR A 249 -15.36 -3.73 -27.17
N PRO A 250 -15.76 -4.82 -26.49
CA PRO A 250 -14.89 -5.96 -26.25
C PRO A 250 -14.36 -6.58 -27.53
N THR A 251 -15.21 -6.68 -28.56
CA THR A 251 -14.84 -7.22 -29.88
C THR A 251 -13.82 -6.32 -30.57
N ALA A 252 -14.05 -5.01 -30.56
CA ALA A 252 -13.15 -4.02 -31.11
C ALA A 252 -11.76 -4.07 -30.47
N ILE A 253 -11.69 -4.05 -29.13
CA ILE A 253 -10.40 -4.08 -28.42
C ILE A 253 -9.65 -5.40 -28.67
N LYS A 254 -10.34 -6.55 -28.64
CA LYS A 254 -9.73 -7.86 -28.96
C LYS A 254 -9.23 -7.92 -30.40
N GLY A 255 -9.91 -7.26 -31.33
CA GLY A 255 -9.55 -7.18 -32.74
C GLY A 255 -8.43 -6.20 -33.07
N LEU A 256 -7.91 -5.42 -32.12
CA LEU A 256 -6.82 -4.45 -32.37
C LEU A 256 -5.48 -5.11 -32.71
N GLY A 257 -5.32 -6.41 -32.42
CA GLY A 257 -4.05 -7.12 -32.55
C GLY A 257 -3.11 -6.99 -31.36
N GLY A 258 -3.59 -6.47 -30.22
CA GLY A 258 -2.84 -6.36 -28.97
C GLY A 258 -2.86 -7.64 -28.12
N GLU A 259 -2.04 -7.65 -27.07
CA GLU A 259 -2.03 -8.70 -26.04
C GLU A 259 -3.25 -8.54 -25.12
N LEU A 260 -4.23 -9.44 -25.23
CA LEU A 260 -5.36 -9.49 -24.30
C LEU A 260 -4.91 -10.06 -22.94
N VAL A 261 -5.04 -9.26 -21.88
CA VAL A 261 -4.78 -9.73 -20.51
C VAL A 261 -6.01 -10.34 -19.90
N THR A 262 -7.16 -9.66 -19.99
CA THR A 262 -8.40 -10.16 -19.44
C THR A 262 -9.61 -9.52 -20.11
N TYR A 263 -10.70 -10.26 -20.17
CA TYR A 263 -12.06 -9.73 -20.33
C TYR A 263 -12.89 -10.42 -19.26
N GLY A 264 -13.15 -9.72 -18.16
CA GLY A 264 -13.60 -10.35 -16.93
C GLY A 264 -12.63 -10.09 -15.78
N THR A 265 -13.15 -9.71 -14.61
CA THR A 265 -12.38 -9.58 -13.38
C THR A 265 -13.15 -10.18 -12.21
N PRO A 266 -12.47 -10.77 -11.21
CA PRO A 266 -13.13 -11.27 -10.00
C PRO A 266 -13.37 -10.11 -9.01
N VAL A 267 -13.91 -8.98 -9.50
CA VAL A 267 -14.16 -7.76 -8.73
C VAL A 267 -15.58 -7.28 -8.98
N LEU A 268 -16.27 -6.93 -7.90
CA LEU A 268 -17.64 -6.43 -7.92
C LEU A 268 -17.69 -5.11 -7.14
N PRO A 269 -18.03 -3.97 -7.76
CA PRO A 269 -18.45 -3.76 -9.15
C PRO A 269 -17.29 -3.69 -10.16
N GLY A 270 -17.59 -4.08 -11.41
CA GLY A 270 -16.65 -4.00 -12.53
C GLY A 270 -16.25 -5.32 -13.18
N ALA A 271 -17.03 -6.39 -12.95
CA ALA A 271 -16.72 -7.72 -13.46
C ALA A 271 -16.40 -7.75 -14.96
N MET A 272 -17.01 -6.88 -15.79
CA MET A 272 -16.81 -6.85 -17.23
C MET A 272 -15.64 -5.95 -17.71
N LEU A 273 -14.74 -5.54 -16.82
CA LEU A 273 -13.53 -4.82 -17.24
C LEU A 273 -12.70 -5.66 -18.23
N LEU A 274 -12.26 -5.01 -19.30
CA LEU A 274 -11.28 -5.55 -20.25
C LEU A 274 -9.96 -4.81 -20.11
N LEU A 275 -8.85 -5.55 -20.09
CA LEU A 275 -7.51 -5.00 -20.20
C LEU A 275 -6.76 -5.71 -21.35
N ALA A 276 -6.24 -4.93 -22.28
CA ALA A 276 -5.32 -5.37 -23.31
C ALA A 276 -4.16 -4.39 -23.42
N TYR A 277 -3.07 -4.80 -24.07
CA TYR A 277 -1.96 -3.92 -24.40
C TYR A 277 -1.68 -3.94 -25.90
N LEU A 278 -1.68 -2.77 -26.53
CA LEU A 278 -1.25 -2.60 -27.91
C LEU A 278 0.11 -1.89 -27.90
N ASP A 279 1.16 -2.55 -28.37
CA ASP A 279 2.54 -2.03 -28.36
C ASP A 279 3.00 -1.50 -26.98
N GLY A 280 2.55 -2.18 -25.91
CA GLY A 280 2.83 -1.79 -24.52
C GLY A 280 1.85 -0.78 -23.93
N ILE A 281 1.00 -0.12 -24.74
CA ILE A 281 0.01 0.87 -24.29
C ILE A 281 -1.24 0.15 -23.75
N PRO A 282 -1.64 0.37 -22.49
CA PRO A 282 -2.86 -0.20 -21.91
C PRO A 282 -4.11 0.35 -22.58
N ILE A 283 -4.96 -0.55 -23.07
CA ILE A 283 -6.31 -0.28 -23.58
C ILE A 283 -7.30 -0.92 -22.61
N MET A 284 -8.15 -0.10 -21.98
CA MET A 284 -9.07 -0.54 -20.94
C MET A 284 -10.53 -0.36 -21.35
N GLY A 285 -11.26 -1.47 -21.47
CA GLY A 285 -12.71 -1.45 -21.65
C GLY A 285 -13.42 -1.32 -20.30
N LEU A 286 -14.23 -0.28 -20.14
CA LEU A 286 -14.80 0.16 -18.87
C LEU A 286 -16.31 -0.11 -18.79
N PRO A 287 -16.77 -1.00 -17.88
CA PRO A 287 -18.19 -1.31 -17.73
C PRO A 287 -18.98 -0.13 -17.16
N GLY A 288 -20.31 -0.13 -17.38
CA GLY A 288 -21.21 0.94 -16.97
C GLY A 288 -21.12 1.37 -15.51
N CYS A 289 -20.76 0.44 -14.61
CA CYS A 289 -20.56 0.74 -13.19
C CYS A 289 -19.51 1.80 -12.89
N VAL A 290 -18.57 2.06 -13.79
CA VAL A 290 -17.61 3.16 -13.62
C VAL A 290 -18.31 4.51 -13.51
N MET A 291 -19.49 4.67 -14.11
CA MET A 291 -20.26 5.91 -14.07
C MET A 291 -20.93 6.16 -12.71
N TYR A 292 -21.44 5.12 -12.06
CA TYR A 292 -22.32 5.26 -10.88
C TYR A 292 -21.69 4.76 -9.58
N SER A 293 -20.77 3.80 -9.64
CA SER A 293 -20.08 3.29 -8.46
C SER A 293 -18.87 4.17 -8.14
N ARG A 294 -18.76 4.60 -6.88
CA ARG A 294 -17.68 5.50 -6.43
C ARG A 294 -16.28 4.91 -6.63
N LYS A 295 -16.15 3.59 -6.38
CA LYS A 295 -14.94 2.82 -6.62
C LYS A 295 -15.32 1.50 -7.30
N THR A 296 -14.51 1.12 -8.28
CA THR A 296 -14.67 -0.12 -9.07
C THR A 296 -13.32 -0.77 -9.28
N VAL A 297 -13.28 -1.91 -9.97
CA VAL A 297 -12.02 -2.50 -10.45
C VAL A 297 -11.17 -1.53 -11.28
N PHE A 298 -11.77 -0.55 -11.97
CA PHE A 298 -11.03 0.44 -12.74
C PHE A 298 -10.07 1.22 -11.84
N ASP A 299 -10.54 1.63 -10.66
CA ASP A 299 -9.72 2.36 -9.69
C ASP A 299 -8.55 1.51 -9.15
N LEU A 300 -8.71 0.18 -9.05
CA LEU A 300 -7.67 -0.73 -8.57
C LEU A 300 -6.62 -1.02 -9.66
N VAL A 301 -7.08 -1.24 -10.89
CA VAL A 301 -6.23 -1.63 -12.03
C VAL A 301 -5.48 -0.42 -12.57
N ALA A 302 -6.16 0.71 -12.79
CA ALA A 302 -5.55 1.90 -13.37
C ALA A 302 -4.43 2.46 -12.48
N THR A 303 -4.63 2.55 -11.17
CA THR A 303 -3.60 3.10 -10.27
C THR A 303 -2.34 2.25 -10.23
N ARG A 304 -2.44 0.91 -10.34
CA ARG A 304 -1.26 0.03 -10.44
C ARG A 304 -0.51 0.24 -11.75
N ILE A 305 -1.23 0.37 -12.86
CA ILE A 305 -0.61 0.69 -14.16
C ILE A 305 0.07 2.07 -14.11
N LEU A 306 -0.58 3.08 -13.53
CA LEU A 306 0.00 4.41 -13.34
C LEU A 306 1.19 4.40 -12.36
N ALA A 307 1.25 3.45 -11.42
CA ALA A 307 2.44 3.23 -10.57
C ALA A 307 3.58 2.48 -11.30
N GLY A 308 3.44 2.24 -12.61
CA GLY A 308 4.46 1.64 -13.48
C GLY A 308 4.35 0.12 -13.62
N GLU A 309 3.26 -0.49 -13.17
CA GLU A 309 3.09 -1.94 -13.24
C GLU A 309 2.48 -2.40 -14.57
N ARG A 310 3.07 -3.43 -15.18
CA ARG A 310 2.45 -4.17 -16.28
C ARG A 310 1.67 -5.36 -15.71
N LEU A 311 0.35 -5.20 -15.61
CA LEU A 311 -0.51 -6.23 -15.03
C LEU A 311 -0.69 -7.44 -15.95
N THR A 312 -0.66 -8.63 -15.35
CA THR A 312 -0.87 -9.91 -16.01
C THR A 312 -2.23 -10.51 -15.64
N ARG A 313 -2.64 -11.59 -16.32
CA ARG A 313 -3.88 -12.31 -15.99
C ARG A 313 -3.89 -12.84 -14.55
N LEU A 314 -2.72 -13.22 -14.03
CA LEU A 314 -2.53 -13.69 -12.65
C LEU A 314 -2.78 -12.56 -11.65
N GLU A 315 -2.24 -11.37 -11.91
CA GLU A 315 -2.46 -10.19 -11.05
C GLU A 315 -3.92 -9.76 -11.01
N ILE A 316 -4.64 -9.90 -12.13
CA ILE A 316 -6.08 -9.70 -12.15
C ILE A 316 -6.81 -10.79 -11.35
N ALA A 317 -6.37 -12.05 -11.44
CA ALA A 317 -7.01 -13.16 -10.72
C ALA A 317 -6.89 -13.03 -9.20
N LYS A 318 -5.77 -12.49 -8.70
CA LYS A 318 -5.53 -12.27 -7.26
C LYS A 318 -6.60 -11.39 -6.60
N TYR A 319 -7.25 -10.49 -7.34
CA TYR A 319 -8.37 -9.71 -6.81
C TYR A 319 -9.59 -10.55 -6.39
N GLY A 320 -9.65 -11.85 -6.72
CA GLY A 320 -10.68 -12.72 -6.18
C GLY A 320 -10.65 -12.79 -4.65
N HIS A 321 -9.51 -12.48 -4.04
CA HIS A 321 -9.41 -12.16 -2.62
C HIS A 321 -9.56 -10.65 -2.44
N GLY A 322 -10.58 -10.23 -1.69
CA GLY A 322 -10.87 -8.81 -1.38
C GLY A 322 -11.54 -7.97 -2.48
N GLY A 323 -11.80 -8.51 -3.66
CA GLY A 323 -12.46 -7.81 -4.78
C GLY A 323 -13.95 -7.50 -4.61
N LEU A 324 -14.56 -7.79 -3.46
CA LEU A 324 -15.99 -7.51 -3.21
C LEU A 324 -16.17 -6.15 -2.51
N CYS A 325 -16.79 -5.19 -3.21
CA CYS A 325 -17.23 -3.93 -2.63
C CYS A 325 -18.54 -4.14 -1.88
N LEU A 326 -18.61 -3.61 -0.66
CA LEU A 326 -19.81 -3.71 0.19
C LEU A 326 -20.84 -2.61 -0.08
N GLU A 327 -20.60 -1.75 -1.08
CA GLU A 327 -21.50 -0.67 -1.50
C GLU A 327 -22.00 0.20 -0.34
N CYS A 328 -21.09 0.54 0.59
CA CYS A 328 -21.43 1.26 1.81
C CYS A 328 -22.09 2.62 1.50
N PRO A 329 -23.10 3.05 2.29
CA PRO A 329 -23.80 4.33 2.07
C PRO A 329 -22.83 5.53 2.00
N GLN A 330 -21.81 5.53 2.86
CA GLN A 330 -20.66 6.40 2.76
C GLN A 330 -19.44 5.55 2.35
N CYS A 331 -18.82 5.90 1.23
CA CYS A 331 -17.59 5.27 0.80
C CYS A 331 -16.45 5.66 1.72
N THR A 332 -15.82 4.65 2.32
CA THR A 332 -14.65 4.78 3.19
C THR A 332 -13.39 4.19 2.55
N TYR A 333 -13.43 3.83 1.27
CA TYR A 333 -12.24 3.41 0.54
C TYR A 333 -11.13 4.47 0.67
N PRO A 334 -9.86 4.10 0.98
CA PRO A 334 -9.32 2.73 1.02
C PRO A 334 -9.42 2.03 2.39
N HIS A 335 -10.09 2.59 3.41
CA HIS A 335 -10.19 2.01 4.75
C HIS A 335 -11.10 0.77 4.86
N CYS A 336 -11.97 0.50 3.88
CA CYS A 336 -12.81 -0.71 3.82
C CYS A 336 -12.03 -1.96 3.35
N SER A 337 -12.71 -3.10 3.20
CA SER A 337 -12.13 -4.39 2.74
C SER A 337 -11.88 -4.49 1.23
N PHE A 338 -12.31 -3.51 0.44
CA PHE A 338 -12.32 -3.59 -1.02
C PHE A 338 -10.93 -3.45 -1.64
N GLY A 339 -10.56 -4.39 -2.51
CA GLY A 339 -9.30 -4.42 -3.26
C GLY A 339 -8.08 -4.77 -2.41
N LYS A 340 -8.26 -5.60 -1.37
CA LYS A 340 -7.26 -5.93 -0.35
C LYS A 340 -6.86 -7.40 -0.29
#